data_AF-A0A3M1CUA4-F1
#
_entry.id   AF-A0A3M1CUA4-F1
#
_cell.length_a   1.000
_cell.length_b   1.000
_cell.length_c   1.000
_cell.angle_alpha   90.00
_cell.angle_beta   90.00
_cell.angle_gamma   90.00
#
_symmetry.space_group_name_H-M   'P 1'
#
loop_
_entity.id
_entity.type
_entity.pdbx_description
1 polymer ?
#
loop_
_entity_poly.entity_id
_entity_poly.type
_entity_poly.pdbx_seq_one_letter_code
_entity_poly.pdbx_strand_id
1 'polypeptide(L)'
;MEPTRVSITVILACLASAGICSCSKDPFDNLPEAKEMQEAAFSGWRRYLEALERLPAGREHVYSLARWFADCVLSRTEERYFGRRVEKARRLLKTGVMGDVKPRALRRHPSGYLLIVDTAGGYGAIPMVEQGRTVLFANLDAATGGWRAKPEFCSPRMPEKPALLYMIRYLDDTTASRKRRFDAALGLSRAEFRQQIVKYQNRESDPLVRLALGLARVRIDGWDASFLNGFPADSEKLDELKALDENVFEEMLVKLTNQAAMVEQPPANEILFRVAASAGGQMAERMGRAIYDFAEAAPARFAATVNDVVSGPYERHPALTRMKAYMKKEGKNAPKLRRFLKGCQRHGEPQARVLCRQLLQWL
;
A
#
# COMPACT_ATOMS: atom_id res chain seq x y z
N MET A 1 -30.75 -28.62 70.14
CA MET A 1 -30.08 -27.49 69.47
C MET A 1 -30.90 -27.13 68.25
N GLU A 2 -31.58 -26.01 68.35
CA GLU A 2 -32.55 -25.49 67.39
C GLU A 2 -31.89 -24.95 66.12
N PRO A 3 -32.63 -24.89 64.99
CA PRO A 3 -32.11 -24.47 63.70
C PRO A 3 -32.26 -22.94 63.51
N THR A 4 -31.17 -22.23 63.25
CA THR A 4 -31.24 -20.81 62.88
C THR A 4 -31.32 -20.67 61.36
N ARG A 5 -32.56 -20.45 60.87
CA ARG A 5 -32.85 -19.95 59.53
C ARG A 5 -32.37 -18.50 59.44
N VAL A 6 -31.59 -18.16 58.42
CA VAL A 6 -31.37 -16.76 58.01
C VAL A 6 -32.19 -16.49 56.76
N SER A 7 -33.28 -15.76 56.95
CA SER A 7 -34.10 -15.16 55.91
C SER A 7 -33.30 -14.05 55.21
N ILE A 8 -33.07 -14.19 53.90
CA ILE A 8 -32.66 -13.05 53.06
C ILE A 8 -33.92 -12.51 52.41
N THR A 9 -34.40 -11.40 52.97
CA THR A 9 -35.51 -10.60 52.50
C THR A 9 -35.20 -10.05 51.10
N VAL A 10 -36.04 -10.44 50.15
CA VAL A 10 -36.13 -9.86 48.80
C VAL A 10 -36.63 -8.42 48.94
N ILE A 11 -35.76 -7.43 48.72
CA ILE A 11 -36.18 -6.04 48.53
C ILE A 11 -36.66 -5.89 47.09
N LEU A 12 -37.94 -6.18 46.92
CA LEU A 12 -38.73 -5.83 45.75
C LEU A 12 -39.08 -4.34 45.85
N ALA A 13 -38.20 -3.47 45.37
CA ALA A 13 -38.51 -2.05 45.22
C ALA A 13 -39.19 -1.85 43.86
N CYS A 14 -40.52 -1.77 43.91
CA CYS A 14 -41.39 -1.27 42.85
C CYS A 14 -40.87 0.07 42.32
N LEU A 15 -40.30 0.08 41.11
CA LEU A 15 -40.17 1.27 40.26
C LEU A 15 -41.17 1.16 39.12
N ALA A 16 -42.44 1.34 39.50
CA ALA A 16 -43.53 1.65 38.59
C ALA A 16 -44.27 2.85 39.19
N SER A 17 -43.74 4.04 38.92
CA SER A 17 -44.51 5.28 38.95
C SER A 17 -44.17 6.07 37.69
N ALA A 18 -45.21 6.17 36.87
CA ALA A 18 -45.25 6.87 35.61
C ALA A 18 -44.96 8.37 35.75
N GLY A 19 -44.50 8.98 34.65
CA GLY A 19 -44.95 10.31 34.28
C GLY A 19 -44.24 11.49 34.94
N ILE A 20 -42.96 11.66 34.63
CA ILE A 20 -42.45 13.00 34.34
C ILE A 20 -41.91 12.94 32.91
N CYS A 21 -42.51 13.75 32.03
CA CYS A 21 -41.99 14.10 30.72
C CYS A 21 -40.56 14.62 30.87
N SER A 22 -39.59 13.71 30.88
CA SER A 22 -38.27 14.04 30.41
C SER A 22 -38.41 14.09 28.89
N CYS A 23 -38.66 15.29 28.37
CA CYS A 23 -38.01 15.70 27.13
C CYS A 23 -36.51 15.52 27.40
N SER A 24 -36.00 14.29 27.31
CA SER A 24 -34.58 14.03 27.42
C SER A 24 -34.00 14.72 26.20
N LYS A 25 -33.55 15.96 26.38
CA LYS A 25 -32.88 16.74 25.34
C LYS A 25 -31.81 15.81 24.79
N ASP A 26 -31.91 15.52 23.49
CA ASP A 26 -30.93 14.67 22.84
C ASP A 26 -29.57 15.35 23.07
N PRO A 27 -28.56 14.65 23.61
CA PRO A 27 -27.28 15.24 23.98
C PRO A 27 -26.58 15.89 22.78
N PHE A 28 -27.01 15.59 21.56
CA PHE A 28 -26.51 16.14 20.32
C PHE A 28 -27.35 17.31 19.76
N ASP A 29 -28.49 17.67 20.38
CA ASP A 29 -29.36 18.76 19.91
C ASP A 29 -28.68 20.13 19.92
N ASN A 30 -27.72 20.34 20.83
CA ASN A 30 -26.98 21.60 20.94
C ASN A 30 -25.91 21.77 19.85
N LEU A 31 -25.64 20.73 19.04
CA LEU A 31 -24.65 20.80 17.98
C LEU A 31 -25.27 21.42 16.70
N PRO A 32 -24.53 22.25 15.97
CA PRO A 32 -24.99 22.81 14.70
C PRO A 32 -25.31 21.70 13.68
N GLU A 33 -26.35 21.90 12.87
CA GLU A 33 -26.66 20.99 11.75
C GLU A 33 -25.63 21.13 10.63
N ALA A 34 -25.33 20.01 9.97
CA ALA A 34 -24.43 19.90 8.83
C ALA A 34 -25.23 19.59 7.54
N LYS A 35 -26.15 20.49 7.17
CA LYS A 35 -27.10 20.25 6.06
C LYS A 35 -26.39 19.99 4.73
N GLU A 36 -25.23 20.60 4.51
CA GLU A 36 -24.46 20.50 3.27
C GLU A 36 -23.93 19.08 2.97
N MET A 37 -23.64 18.28 4.00
CA MET A 37 -23.15 16.89 3.85
C MET A 37 -24.18 15.84 4.26
N GLN A 38 -25.37 16.26 4.72
CA GLN A 38 -26.36 15.36 5.31
C GLN A 38 -26.83 14.29 4.31
N GLU A 39 -27.16 14.68 3.09
CA GLU A 39 -27.60 13.74 2.05
C GLU A 39 -26.51 12.70 1.73
N ALA A 40 -25.26 13.15 1.61
CA ALA A 40 -24.11 12.27 1.37
C ALA A 40 -23.90 11.27 2.51
N ALA A 41 -24.01 11.71 3.77
CA ALA A 41 -23.89 10.84 4.94
C ALA A 41 -25.03 9.81 5.01
N PHE A 42 -26.27 10.23 4.75
CA PHE A 42 -27.45 9.36 4.79
C PHE A 42 -27.42 8.31 3.68
N SER A 43 -27.05 8.74 2.47
CA SER A 43 -26.81 7.84 1.33
C SER A 43 -25.67 6.87 1.62
N GLY A 44 -24.57 7.36 2.21
CA GLY A 44 -23.44 6.53 2.63
C GLY A 44 -23.83 5.45 3.64
N TRP A 45 -24.61 5.81 4.67
CA TRP A 45 -25.15 4.86 5.65
C TRP A 45 -25.99 3.77 4.99
N ARG A 46 -26.95 4.15 4.13
CA ARG A 46 -27.82 3.19 3.43
C ARG A 46 -27.01 2.22 2.56
N ARG A 47 -26.10 2.74 1.74
CA ARG A 47 -25.25 1.92 0.87
C ARG A 47 -24.29 1.04 1.65
N TYR A 48 -23.87 1.46 2.84
CA TYR A 48 -23.10 0.61 3.75
C TYR A 48 -23.93 -0.57 4.26
N LEU A 49 -25.18 -0.34 4.68
CA LEU A 49 -26.09 -1.42 5.09
C LEU A 49 -26.36 -2.41 3.93
N GLU A 50 -26.63 -1.91 2.73
CA GLU A 50 -26.79 -2.75 1.53
C GLU A 50 -25.53 -3.57 1.24
N ALA A 51 -24.35 -2.97 1.41
CA ALA A 51 -23.08 -3.67 1.22
C ALA A 51 -22.84 -4.75 2.29
N LEU A 52 -23.24 -4.51 3.54
CA LEU A 52 -23.20 -5.51 4.61
C LEU A 52 -24.13 -6.70 4.32
N GLU A 53 -25.32 -6.44 3.79
CA GLU A 53 -26.29 -7.46 3.43
C GLU A 53 -25.77 -8.37 2.32
N ARG A 54 -25.24 -7.75 1.26
CA ARG A 54 -24.70 -8.44 0.07
C ARG A 54 -23.33 -9.05 0.29
N LEU A 55 -22.71 -8.88 1.46
CA LEU A 55 -21.36 -9.35 1.74
C LEU A 55 -21.28 -10.88 1.55
N PRO A 56 -20.51 -11.38 0.58
CA PRO A 56 -20.30 -12.81 0.40
C PRO A 56 -19.62 -13.41 1.64
N ALA A 57 -19.80 -14.71 1.89
CA ALA A 57 -19.13 -15.37 2.99
C ALA A 57 -17.61 -15.42 2.76
N GLY A 58 -16.81 -15.03 3.76
CA GLY A 58 -15.35 -15.14 3.73
C GLY A 58 -14.61 -13.86 4.14
N ARG A 59 -13.37 -14.01 4.62
CA ARG A 59 -12.55 -12.91 5.18
C ARG A 59 -12.11 -11.89 4.12
N GLU A 60 -11.83 -12.33 2.91
CA GLU A 60 -11.33 -11.45 1.84
C GLU A 60 -12.37 -10.41 1.40
N HIS A 61 -13.65 -10.70 1.58
CA HIS A 61 -14.73 -9.79 1.21
C HIS A 61 -14.87 -8.62 2.19
N VAL A 62 -14.35 -8.77 3.41
CA VAL A 62 -14.38 -7.72 4.44
C VAL A 62 -13.63 -6.48 3.94
N TYR A 63 -12.56 -6.64 3.16
CA TYR A 63 -11.81 -5.52 2.61
C TYR A 63 -12.65 -4.60 1.71
N SER A 64 -13.65 -5.14 1.00
CA SER A 64 -14.55 -4.34 0.16
C SER A 64 -15.34 -3.29 0.97
N LEU A 65 -15.51 -3.51 2.27
CA LEU A 65 -16.17 -2.58 3.17
C LEU A 65 -15.24 -1.50 3.71
N ALA A 66 -13.92 -1.64 3.56
CA ALA A 66 -12.95 -0.64 4.01
C ALA A 66 -13.22 0.73 3.39
N ARG A 67 -13.75 0.79 2.16
CA ARG A 67 -14.10 2.05 1.47
C ARG A 67 -15.07 2.96 2.23
N TRP A 68 -15.84 2.43 3.18
CA TRP A 68 -16.80 3.19 3.99
C TRP A 68 -16.17 3.81 5.24
N PHE A 69 -14.97 3.39 5.60
CA PHE A 69 -14.27 3.82 6.80
C PHE A 69 -13.14 4.77 6.45
N ALA A 70 -12.95 5.76 7.30
CA ALA A 70 -11.94 6.78 7.14
C ALA A 70 -10.52 6.22 7.29
N ASP A 71 -9.55 6.90 6.69
CA ASP A 71 -8.14 6.49 6.70
C ASP A 71 -7.58 6.34 8.11
N CYS A 72 -7.97 7.20 9.06
CA CYS A 72 -7.50 7.08 10.44
C CYS A 72 -8.02 5.83 11.16
N VAL A 73 -9.20 5.33 10.78
CA VAL A 73 -9.71 4.05 11.29
C VAL A 73 -8.92 2.92 10.67
N LEU A 74 -8.85 2.89 9.34
CA LEU A 74 -8.26 1.78 8.59
C LEU A 74 -6.77 1.60 8.86
N SER A 75 -6.05 2.70 9.06
CA SER A 75 -4.60 2.67 9.28
C SER A 75 -4.19 2.13 10.65
N ARG A 76 -5.11 2.06 11.61
CA ARG A 76 -4.88 1.62 13.00
C ARG A 76 -5.59 0.33 13.35
N THR A 77 -6.49 -0.12 12.50
CA THR A 77 -7.35 -1.27 12.76
C THR A 77 -6.72 -2.54 12.22
N GLU A 78 -6.50 -3.53 13.09
CA GLU A 78 -6.10 -4.86 12.65
C GLU A 78 -7.22 -5.55 11.84
N GLU A 79 -6.84 -6.29 10.80
CA GLU A 79 -7.78 -7.02 9.95
C GLU A 79 -8.73 -7.92 10.76
N ARG A 80 -8.19 -8.69 11.71
CA ARG A 80 -8.98 -9.63 12.52
C ARG A 80 -10.03 -8.89 13.35
N TYR A 81 -9.69 -7.71 13.87
CA TYR A 81 -10.64 -6.89 14.61
C TYR A 81 -11.73 -6.36 13.69
N PHE A 82 -11.33 -5.78 12.55
CA PHE A 82 -12.25 -5.27 11.54
C PHE A 82 -13.24 -6.33 11.06
N GLY A 83 -12.76 -7.52 10.70
CA GLY A 83 -13.60 -8.64 10.27
C GLY A 83 -14.61 -9.08 11.32
N ARG A 84 -14.22 -9.14 12.60
CA ARG A 84 -15.16 -9.47 13.69
C ARG A 84 -16.27 -8.43 13.85
N ARG A 85 -15.94 -7.14 13.74
CA ARG A 85 -16.91 -6.05 13.90
C ARG A 85 -17.88 -5.99 12.72
N VAL A 86 -17.36 -6.12 11.49
CA VAL A 86 -18.18 -6.22 10.28
C VAL A 86 -19.13 -7.43 10.34
N GLU A 87 -18.63 -8.61 10.74
CA GLU A 87 -19.48 -9.80 10.85
C GLU A 87 -20.54 -9.66 11.94
N LYS A 88 -20.21 -9.00 13.06
CA LYS A 88 -21.21 -8.64 14.07
C LYS A 88 -22.28 -7.72 13.50
N ALA A 89 -21.89 -6.67 12.78
CA ALA A 89 -22.83 -5.74 12.13
C ALA A 89 -23.77 -6.48 11.17
N ARG A 90 -23.22 -7.38 10.36
CA ARG A 90 -24.00 -8.22 9.44
C ARG A 90 -25.02 -9.09 10.17
N ARG A 91 -24.65 -9.70 11.30
CA ARG A 91 -25.59 -10.48 12.11
C ARG A 91 -26.71 -9.60 12.68
N LEU A 92 -26.37 -8.43 13.20
CA LEU A 92 -27.35 -7.46 13.70
C LEU A 92 -28.33 -7.01 12.59
N LEU A 93 -27.82 -6.84 11.38
CA LEU A 93 -28.65 -6.53 10.20
C LEU A 93 -29.62 -7.66 9.89
N LYS A 94 -29.15 -8.92 9.87
CA LYS A 94 -30.01 -10.10 9.64
C LYS A 94 -31.08 -10.29 10.72
N THR A 95 -30.81 -9.88 11.96
CA THR A 95 -31.79 -9.91 13.05
C THR A 95 -32.76 -8.72 13.06
N GLY A 96 -32.69 -7.81 12.08
CA GLY A 96 -33.53 -6.60 12.00
C GLY A 96 -33.00 -5.42 12.82
N VAL A 97 -32.25 -5.68 13.90
CA VAL A 97 -31.73 -4.65 14.83
C VAL A 97 -31.00 -3.50 14.14
N MET A 98 -30.17 -3.78 13.14
CA MET A 98 -29.44 -2.73 12.41
C MET A 98 -30.27 -2.11 11.27
N GLY A 99 -31.27 -2.84 10.75
CA GLY A 99 -32.20 -2.32 9.75
C GLY A 99 -33.15 -1.27 10.31
N ASP A 100 -33.46 -1.35 11.60
CA ASP A 100 -34.27 -0.35 12.32
C ASP A 100 -33.52 0.95 12.62
N VAL A 101 -32.21 1.00 12.33
CA VAL A 101 -31.35 2.15 12.63
C VAL A 101 -31.42 3.17 11.50
N LYS A 102 -32.23 4.21 11.72
CA LYS A 102 -32.50 5.23 10.72
C LYS A 102 -31.67 6.49 10.99
N PRO A 103 -31.00 7.06 9.97
CA PRO A 103 -30.32 8.33 10.13
C PRO A 103 -31.36 9.45 10.35
N ARG A 104 -31.18 10.20 11.43
CA ARG A 104 -32.07 11.30 11.85
C ARG A 104 -31.52 12.67 11.48
N ALA A 105 -30.24 12.91 11.77
CA ALA A 105 -29.58 14.19 11.51
C ALA A 105 -28.07 14.02 11.32
N LEU A 106 -27.41 14.97 10.66
CA LEU A 106 -25.97 15.10 10.67
C LEU A 106 -25.59 16.37 11.44
N ARG A 107 -24.77 16.22 12.48
CA ARG A 107 -24.35 17.32 13.35
C ARG A 107 -22.85 17.62 13.17
N ARG A 108 -22.47 18.90 13.20
CA ARG A 108 -21.06 19.33 13.19
C ARG A 108 -20.43 19.10 14.57
N HIS A 109 -19.21 18.58 14.57
CA HIS A 109 -18.38 18.39 15.76
C HIS A 109 -16.97 18.94 15.49
N PRO A 110 -16.21 19.44 16.48
CA PRO A 110 -14.86 19.97 16.25
C PRO A 110 -13.89 19.01 15.54
N SER A 111 -14.13 17.70 15.67
CA SER A 111 -13.31 16.64 15.06
C SER A 111 -13.92 16.05 13.77
N GLY A 112 -15.04 16.57 13.27
CA GLY A 112 -15.73 16.06 12.08
C GLY A 112 -17.24 16.18 12.15
N TYR A 113 -17.93 15.08 11.90
CA TYR A 113 -19.39 15.00 11.89
C TYR A 113 -19.89 13.86 12.79
N LEU A 114 -21.08 14.03 13.33
CA LEU A 114 -21.81 12.98 14.04
C LEU A 114 -23.09 12.68 13.27
N LEU A 115 -23.17 11.49 12.70
CA LEU A 115 -24.42 10.97 12.15
C LEU A 115 -25.28 10.47 13.32
N ILE A 116 -26.33 11.21 13.62
CA ILE A 116 -27.30 10.86 14.64
C ILE A 116 -28.26 9.85 14.04
N VAL A 117 -28.40 8.71 14.71
CA VAL A 117 -29.27 7.62 14.29
C VAL A 117 -30.29 7.30 15.38
N ASP A 118 -31.51 7.02 14.97
CA ASP A 118 -32.53 6.50 15.87
C ASP A 118 -32.31 4.99 16.03
N THR A 119 -32.44 4.49 17.26
CA THR A 119 -32.29 3.07 17.59
C THR A 119 -33.43 2.62 18.48
N ALA A 120 -33.66 1.31 18.61
CA ALA A 120 -34.67 0.79 19.56
C ALA A 120 -34.42 1.23 21.02
N GLY A 121 -33.19 1.64 21.37
CA GLY A 121 -32.82 2.14 22.70
C GLY A 121 -32.83 3.65 22.85
N GLY A 122 -33.39 4.40 21.90
CA GLY A 122 -33.35 5.87 21.86
C GLY A 122 -32.57 6.37 20.65
N TYR A 123 -31.41 6.97 20.87
CA TYR A 123 -30.56 7.52 19.81
C TYR A 123 -29.11 7.05 19.98
N GLY A 124 -28.35 7.09 18.88
CA GLY A 124 -26.92 6.84 18.83
C GLY A 124 -26.22 7.86 17.96
N ALA A 125 -24.91 7.97 18.08
CA ALA A 125 -24.09 8.82 17.23
C ALA A 125 -22.96 8.02 16.60
N ILE A 126 -22.79 8.17 15.28
CA ILE A 126 -21.71 7.55 14.53
C ILE A 126 -20.76 8.64 14.05
N PRO A 127 -19.53 8.70 14.60
CA PRO A 127 -18.48 9.59 14.11
C PRO A 127 -18.21 9.39 12.63
N MET A 128 -18.15 10.48 11.88
CA MET A 128 -17.78 10.52 10.48
C MET A 128 -16.83 11.69 10.19
N VAL A 129 -15.97 11.55 9.18
CA VAL A 129 -15.06 12.62 8.74
C VAL A 129 -15.16 12.81 7.24
N GLU A 130 -15.00 14.06 6.81
CA GLU A 130 -14.91 14.38 5.40
C GLU A 130 -13.56 13.90 4.83
N GLN A 131 -13.61 13.18 3.72
CA GLN A 131 -12.44 12.82 2.93
C GLN A 131 -12.76 12.97 1.44
N GLY A 132 -12.12 13.95 0.82
CA GLY A 132 -12.42 14.33 -0.56
C GLY A 132 -13.84 14.89 -0.66
N ARG A 133 -14.68 14.28 -1.50
CA ARG A 133 -16.08 14.68 -1.69
C ARG A 133 -17.07 13.77 -0.94
N THR A 134 -16.60 13.03 0.06
CA THR A 134 -17.41 12.02 0.77
C THR A 134 -17.24 12.16 2.27
N VAL A 135 -18.18 11.61 3.03
CA VAL A 135 -18.06 11.47 4.48
C VAL A 135 -17.95 9.98 4.82
N LEU A 136 -16.93 9.61 5.61
CA LEU A 136 -16.59 8.22 5.93
C LEU A 136 -16.64 7.99 7.43
N PHE A 137 -16.93 6.75 7.84
CA PHE A 137 -17.01 6.39 9.26
C PHE A 137 -15.65 6.53 9.95
N ALA A 138 -15.61 7.32 11.02
CA ALA A 138 -14.42 7.59 11.82
C ALA A 138 -14.35 6.74 13.11
N ASN A 139 -15.32 5.85 13.32
CA ASN A 139 -15.35 4.93 14.44
C ASN A 139 -15.98 3.60 14.00
N LEU A 140 -15.17 2.54 14.03
CA LEU A 140 -15.63 1.20 13.67
C LEU A 140 -16.69 0.68 14.62
N ASP A 141 -16.60 1.03 15.91
CA ASP A 141 -17.46 0.47 16.93
C ASP A 141 -18.89 0.98 16.84
N ALA A 142 -19.04 2.29 16.70
CA ALA A 142 -20.33 2.94 16.49
C ALA A 142 -20.96 2.48 15.16
N ALA A 143 -20.16 2.42 14.07
CA ALA A 143 -20.65 1.98 12.77
C ALA A 143 -21.11 0.50 12.75
N THR A 144 -20.68 -0.32 13.72
CA THR A 144 -20.97 -1.77 13.79
C THR A 144 -21.85 -2.16 15.00
N GLY A 145 -22.59 -1.21 15.56
CA GLY A 145 -23.62 -1.49 16.58
C GLY A 145 -23.30 -1.05 18.01
N GLY A 146 -22.21 -0.29 18.22
CA GLY A 146 -21.80 0.27 19.52
C GLY A 146 -22.53 1.56 19.91
N TRP A 147 -23.81 1.74 19.55
CA TRP A 147 -24.49 3.05 19.60
C TRP A 147 -24.73 3.63 20.99
N ARG A 148 -24.70 2.80 22.04
CA ARG A 148 -24.85 3.26 23.43
C ARG A 148 -23.56 3.83 24.02
N ALA A 149 -22.42 3.58 23.40
CA ALA A 149 -21.15 4.15 23.84
C ALA A 149 -21.08 5.63 23.46
N LYS A 150 -20.27 6.39 24.19
CA LYS A 150 -19.94 7.76 23.82
C LYS A 150 -19.25 7.74 22.44
N PRO A 151 -19.63 8.64 21.51
CA PRO A 151 -18.97 8.71 20.21
C PRO A 151 -17.50 9.16 20.37
N GLU A 152 -16.58 8.44 19.73
CA GLU A 152 -15.14 8.72 19.76
C GLU A 152 -14.55 8.74 18.35
N PHE A 153 -13.73 9.74 18.02
CA PHE A 153 -13.08 9.84 16.71
C PHE A 153 -11.70 9.16 16.73
N CYS A 154 -11.31 8.51 15.63
CA CYS A 154 -9.91 8.10 15.47
C CYS A 154 -8.96 9.30 15.40
N SER A 155 -7.75 9.12 15.92
CA SER A 155 -6.69 10.12 15.78
C SER A 155 -6.38 10.34 14.30
N PRO A 156 -6.49 11.57 13.77
CA PRO A 156 -6.28 11.84 12.34
C PRO A 156 -4.83 11.65 11.91
N ARG A 157 -3.89 11.56 12.86
CA ARG A 157 -2.48 11.32 12.57
C ARG A 157 -2.29 9.90 12.07
N MET A 158 -1.78 9.77 10.85
CA MET A 158 -1.41 8.48 10.26
C MET A 158 -0.18 7.89 10.97
N PRO A 159 -0.18 6.59 11.28
CA PRO A 159 1.02 5.91 11.75
C PRO A 159 2.04 5.79 10.61
N GLU A 160 3.34 5.74 10.96
CA GLU A 160 4.42 5.53 9.98
C GLU A 160 4.28 4.20 9.22
N LYS A 161 3.70 3.19 9.88
CA LYS A 161 3.39 1.87 9.31
C LYS A 161 1.89 1.63 9.36
N PRO A 162 1.12 2.07 8.35
CA PRO A 162 -0.33 1.85 8.29
C PRO A 162 -0.70 0.36 8.33
N ALA A 163 -1.88 0.03 8.87
CA ALA A 163 -2.39 -1.34 8.88
C ALA A 163 -2.82 -1.84 7.48
N LEU A 164 -2.97 -3.17 7.33
CA LEU A 164 -3.28 -3.84 6.07
C LEU A 164 -4.48 -3.24 5.33
N LEU A 165 -5.54 -2.95 6.07
CA LEU A 165 -6.82 -2.45 5.54
C LEU A 165 -6.66 -1.13 4.78
N TYR A 166 -5.80 -0.23 5.28
CA TYR A 166 -5.52 1.04 4.64
C TYR A 166 -4.88 0.84 3.27
N MET A 167 -3.86 -0.02 3.18
CA MET A 167 -3.15 -0.26 1.92
C MET A 167 -4.05 -0.97 0.91
N ILE A 168 -4.77 -2.01 1.34
CA ILE A 168 -5.71 -2.75 0.50
C ILE A 168 -6.79 -1.83 -0.09
N ARG A 169 -7.36 -0.92 0.71
CA ARG A 169 -8.38 0.03 0.23
C ARG A 169 -7.91 0.79 -1.01
N TYR A 170 -6.67 1.27 -1.01
CA TYR A 170 -6.14 2.02 -2.14
C TYR A 170 -5.79 1.12 -3.33
N LEU A 171 -5.33 -0.11 -3.09
CA LEU A 171 -5.06 -1.05 -4.18
C LEU A 171 -6.34 -1.51 -4.89
N ASP A 172 -7.46 -1.61 -4.17
CA ASP A 172 -8.78 -1.93 -4.74
C ASP A 172 -9.51 -0.72 -5.36
N ASP A 173 -9.09 0.51 -5.03
CA ASP A 173 -9.71 1.74 -5.52
C ASP A 173 -9.03 2.23 -6.81
N THR A 174 -9.59 1.87 -7.95
CA THR A 174 -9.10 2.30 -9.27
C THR A 174 -9.26 3.80 -9.52
N THR A 175 -10.05 4.51 -8.71
CA THR A 175 -10.22 5.97 -8.79
C THR A 175 -9.18 6.72 -7.96
N ALA A 176 -8.45 6.03 -7.08
CA ALA A 176 -7.36 6.62 -6.32
C ALA A 176 -6.20 7.02 -7.24
N SER A 177 -5.51 8.10 -6.90
CA SER A 177 -4.36 8.56 -7.68
C SER A 177 -3.27 7.49 -7.72
N ARG A 178 -2.55 7.42 -8.85
CA ARG A 178 -1.45 6.46 -9.04
C ARG A 178 -0.44 6.53 -7.89
N LYS A 179 -0.08 7.73 -7.41
CA LYS A 179 0.81 7.91 -6.26
C LYS A 179 0.30 7.23 -4.98
N ARG A 180 -0.99 7.38 -4.64
CA ARG A 180 -1.56 6.71 -3.45
C ARG A 180 -1.54 5.19 -3.59
N ARG A 181 -1.85 4.68 -4.78
CA ARG A 181 -1.82 3.24 -5.08
C ARG A 181 -0.39 2.70 -5.02
N PHE A 182 0.57 3.46 -5.55
CA PHE A 182 2.00 3.17 -5.49
C PHE A 182 2.51 3.13 -4.04
N ASP A 183 2.19 4.14 -3.22
CA ASP A 183 2.58 4.18 -1.81
C ASP A 183 1.94 3.04 -0.99
N ALA A 184 0.68 2.71 -1.29
CA ALA A 184 0.00 1.57 -0.68
C ALA A 184 0.68 0.24 -1.03
N ALA A 185 1.08 0.05 -2.29
CA ALA A 185 1.84 -1.13 -2.74
C ALA A 185 3.17 -1.25 -1.98
N LEU A 186 3.92 -0.15 -1.84
CA LEU A 186 5.18 -0.14 -1.06
C LEU A 186 4.96 -0.41 0.43
N GLY A 187 3.85 0.08 0.99
CA GLY A 187 3.49 -0.16 2.40
C GLY A 187 3.32 -1.65 2.75
N LEU A 188 3.08 -2.50 1.75
CA LEU A 188 2.99 -3.95 1.91
C LEU A 188 4.36 -4.63 2.10
N SER A 189 5.48 -3.91 2.08
CA SER A 189 6.86 -4.44 2.21
C SER A 189 7.24 -5.01 3.59
N ARG A 190 6.28 -5.65 4.25
CA ARG A 190 6.43 -6.35 5.53
C ARG A 190 6.15 -7.84 5.35
N ALA A 191 6.92 -8.68 6.04
CA ALA A 191 6.88 -10.12 5.86
C ALA A 191 5.48 -10.71 6.08
N GLU A 192 4.71 -10.16 7.03
CA GLU A 192 3.34 -10.59 7.31
C GLU A 192 2.34 -10.37 6.16
N PHE A 193 2.66 -9.53 5.17
CA PHE A 193 1.78 -9.19 4.03
C PHE A 193 2.22 -9.81 2.70
N ARG A 194 3.18 -10.73 2.75
CA ARG A 194 3.73 -11.40 1.57
C ARG A 194 2.66 -12.03 0.66
N GLN A 195 1.64 -12.68 1.23
CA GLN A 195 0.58 -13.32 0.44
C GLN A 195 -0.28 -12.30 -0.32
N GLN A 196 -0.51 -11.13 0.27
CA GLN A 196 -1.32 -10.06 -0.28
C GLN A 196 -0.59 -9.41 -1.44
N ILE A 197 0.73 -9.24 -1.36
CA ILE A 197 1.54 -8.76 -2.49
C ILE A 197 1.31 -9.67 -3.72
N VAL A 198 1.46 -10.98 -3.58
CA VAL A 198 1.27 -11.94 -4.69
C VAL A 198 -0.14 -11.84 -5.28
N LYS A 199 -1.16 -11.74 -4.42
CA LYS A 199 -2.55 -11.60 -4.85
C LYS A 199 -2.77 -10.34 -5.69
N TYR A 200 -2.21 -9.20 -5.26
CA TYR A 200 -2.37 -7.91 -5.95
C TYR A 200 -1.53 -7.82 -7.21
N GLN A 201 -0.33 -8.41 -7.24
CA GLN A 201 0.53 -8.43 -8.44
C GLN A 201 -0.18 -9.04 -9.65
N ASN A 202 -0.97 -10.10 -9.44
CA ASN A 202 -1.70 -10.79 -10.50
C ASN A 202 -2.94 -10.03 -11.02
N ARG A 203 -3.41 -9.01 -10.28
CA ARG A 203 -4.64 -8.25 -10.61
C ARG A 203 -4.37 -6.82 -11.04
N GLU A 204 -3.32 -6.21 -10.52
CA GLU A 204 -2.97 -4.81 -10.77
C GLU A 204 -2.61 -4.60 -12.24
N SER A 205 -3.30 -3.70 -12.94
CA SER A 205 -3.05 -3.41 -14.35
C SER A 205 -2.08 -2.25 -14.57
N ASP A 206 -1.93 -1.33 -13.61
CA ASP A 206 -0.98 -0.22 -13.72
C ASP A 206 0.46 -0.74 -13.56
N PRO A 207 1.34 -0.59 -14.57
CA PRO A 207 2.67 -1.15 -14.55
C PRO A 207 3.55 -0.58 -13.43
N LEU A 208 3.37 0.69 -13.05
CA LEU A 208 4.18 1.31 -11.99
C LEU A 208 3.73 0.85 -10.60
N VAL A 209 2.42 0.65 -10.40
CA VAL A 209 1.91 0.06 -9.15
C VAL A 209 2.32 -1.41 -9.04
N ARG A 210 2.27 -2.17 -10.15
CA ARG A 210 2.76 -3.55 -10.20
C ARG A 210 4.26 -3.63 -9.90
N LEU A 211 5.06 -2.69 -10.41
CA LEU A 211 6.48 -2.57 -10.09
C LEU A 211 6.72 -2.29 -8.60
N ALA A 212 5.94 -1.40 -7.99
CA ALA A 212 6.00 -1.14 -6.54
C ALA A 212 5.69 -2.39 -5.71
N LEU A 213 4.71 -3.20 -6.11
CA LEU A 213 4.44 -4.51 -5.49
C LEU A 213 5.64 -5.46 -5.67
N GLY A 214 6.27 -5.46 -6.85
CA GLY A 214 7.53 -6.15 -7.11
C GLY A 214 8.65 -5.74 -6.15
N LEU A 215 8.89 -4.44 -5.97
CA LEU A 215 9.87 -3.93 -5.02
C LEU A 215 9.52 -4.32 -3.58
N ALA A 216 8.24 -4.23 -3.20
CA ALA A 216 7.80 -4.65 -1.87
C ALA A 216 8.14 -6.13 -1.60
N ARG A 217 8.02 -6.99 -2.61
CA ARG A 217 8.46 -8.39 -2.51
C ARG A 217 9.97 -8.55 -2.48
N VAL A 218 10.72 -7.79 -3.29
CA VAL A 218 12.19 -7.76 -3.24
C VAL A 218 12.70 -7.34 -1.85
N ARG A 219 12.02 -6.43 -1.14
CA ARG A 219 12.38 -6.05 0.24
C ARG A 219 12.20 -7.19 1.24
N ILE A 220 11.30 -8.13 0.98
CA ILE A 220 11.01 -9.28 1.86
C ILE A 220 11.88 -10.49 1.47
N ASP A 221 11.83 -10.89 0.20
CA ASP A 221 12.41 -12.13 -0.32
C ASP A 221 13.85 -11.92 -0.87
N GLY A 222 14.32 -10.67 -0.99
CA GLY A 222 15.59 -10.31 -1.64
C GLY A 222 15.54 -10.32 -3.18
N TRP A 223 14.55 -11.01 -3.75
CA TRP A 223 14.36 -11.15 -5.19
C TRP A 223 12.88 -11.33 -5.56
N ASP A 224 12.51 -10.87 -6.76
CA ASP A 224 11.21 -11.12 -7.38
C ASP A 224 11.29 -10.98 -8.90
N ALA A 225 10.81 -11.99 -9.64
CA ALA A 225 10.81 -11.96 -11.10
C ALA A 225 9.90 -10.87 -11.68
N SER A 226 8.79 -10.53 -11.01
CA SER A 226 7.86 -9.52 -11.52
C SER A 226 8.43 -8.10 -11.40
N PHE A 227 9.27 -7.84 -10.39
CA PHE A 227 10.07 -6.61 -10.31
C PHE A 227 10.98 -6.45 -11.53
N LEU A 228 11.74 -7.50 -11.89
CA LEU A 228 12.64 -7.48 -13.04
C LEU A 228 11.89 -7.33 -14.36
N ASN A 229 10.86 -8.14 -14.57
CA ASN A 229 10.07 -8.11 -15.80
C ASN A 229 9.23 -6.82 -15.93
N GLY A 230 8.89 -6.19 -14.81
CA GLY A 230 8.10 -4.95 -14.77
C GLY A 230 8.94 -3.67 -14.82
N PHE A 231 10.27 -3.75 -14.69
CA PHE A 231 11.11 -2.55 -14.66
C PHE A 231 11.06 -1.83 -16.01
N PRO A 232 10.69 -0.53 -16.06
CA PRO A 232 10.52 0.17 -17.31
C PRO A 232 11.85 0.37 -18.02
N ALA A 233 11.93 -0.08 -19.27
CA ALA A 233 13.02 0.22 -20.19
C ALA A 233 12.70 1.39 -21.12
N ASP A 234 11.59 2.11 -20.89
CA ASP A 234 11.19 3.27 -21.66
C ASP A 234 11.49 4.56 -20.87
N SER A 235 12.00 5.59 -21.55
CA SER A 235 12.44 6.83 -20.88
C SER A 235 11.29 7.61 -20.24
N GLU A 236 10.11 7.64 -20.85
CA GLU A 236 8.95 8.35 -20.32
C GLU A 236 8.49 7.67 -19.02
N LYS A 237 8.36 6.35 -19.01
CA LYS A 237 8.00 5.59 -17.79
C LYS A 237 9.05 5.69 -16.68
N LEU A 238 10.31 5.82 -17.05
CA LEU A 238 11.41 6.04 -16.13
C LEU A 238 11.31 7.42 -15.45
N ASP A 239 11.00 8.46 -16.23
CA ASP A 239 10.73 9.81 -15.71
C ASP A 239 9.46 9.85 -14.85
N GLU A 240 8.39 9.15 -15.26
CA GLU A 240 7.17 8.99 -14.46
C GLU A 240 7.44 8.33 -13.11
N LEU A 241 8.22 7.24 -13.10
CA LEU A 241 8.58 6.52 -11.88
C LEU A 241 9.39 7.42 -10.93
N LYS A 242 10.35 8.18 -11.46
CA LYS A 242 11.11 9.17 -10.68
C LYS A 242 10.20 10.27 -10.13
N ALA A 243 9.25 10.77 -10.93
CA ALA A 243 8.31 11.80 -10.53
C ALA A 243 7.33 11.33 -9.44
N LEU A 244 7.01 10.03 -9.40
CA LEU A 244 6.21 9.44 -8.31
C LEU A 244 6.94 9.47 -6.99
N ASP A 245 8.22 9.06 -6.98
CA ASP A 245 9.07 9.09 -5.79
C ASP A 245 10.55 8.89 -6.15
N GLU A 246 11.35 9.95 -6.10
CA GLU A 246 12.77 9.90 -6.48
C GLU A 246 13.56 8.95 -5.57
N ASN A 247 13.27 8.90 -4.27
CA ASN A 247 14.02 8.05 -3.34
C ASN A 247 13.73 6.57 -3.58
N VAL A 248 12.46 6.22 -3.83
CA VAL A 248 12.09 4.85 -4.18
C VAL A 248 12.68 4.47 -5.53
N PHE A 249 12.69 5.38 -6.50
CA PHE A 249 13.32 5.15 -7.80
C PHE A 249 14.81 4.80 -7.65
N GLU A 250 15.56 5.54 -6.83
CA GLU A 250 16.96 5.23 -6.56
C GLU A 250 17.14 3.86 -5.89
N GLU A 251 16.27 3.52 -4.94
CA GLU A 251 16.28 2.17 -4.34
C GLU A 251 16.03 1.09 -5.39
N MET A 252 15.06 1.29 -6.29
CA MET A 252 14.76 0.36 -7.38
C MET A 252 15.99 0.16 -8.29
N LEU A 253 16.73 1.22 -8.62
CA LEU A 253 17.96 1.11 -9.41
C LEU A 253 19.07 0.34 -8.69
N VAL A 254 19.25 0.59 -7.39
CA VAL A 254 20.21 -0.15 -6.57
C VAL A 254 19.85 -1.64 -6.53
N LYS A 255 18.55 -1.97 -6.35
CA LYS A 255 18.08 -3.36 -6.36
C LYS A 255 18.26 -4.02 -7.72
N LEU A 256 17.95 -3.33 -8.82
CA LEU A 256 18.17 -3.83 -10.18
C LEU A 256 19.67 -4.11 -10.43
N THR A 257 20.54 -3.19 -10.02
CA THR A 257 22.01 -3.33 -10.17
C THR A 257 22.55 -4.52 -9.38
N ASN A 258 22.09 -4.69 -8.13
CA ASN A 258 22.47 -5.85 -7.31
C ASN A 258 21.95 -7.16 -7.92
N GLN A 259 20.73 -7.17 -8.44
CA GLN A 259 20.16 -8.36 -9.10
C GLN A 259 20.87 -8.68 -10.42
N ALA A 260 21.33 -7.68 -11.19
CA ALA A 260 22.15 -7.91 -12.39
C ALA A 260 23.42 -8.70 -12.10
N ALA A 261 24.01 -8.51 -10.92
CA ALA A 261 25.20 -9.24 -10.48
C ALA A 261 24.90 -10.68 -10.02
N MET A 262 23.65 -11.04 -9.70
CA MET A 262 23.32 -12.29 -8.99
C MET A 262 22.28 -13.17 -9.70
N VAL A 263 21.37 -12.60 -10.49
CA VAL A 263 20.17 -13.27 -11.01
C VAL A 263 20.33 -13.59 -12.48
N GLU A 264 20.25 -14.87 -12.83
CA GLU A 264 20.36 -15.36 -14.21
C GLU A 264 19.03 -15.41 -14.95
N GLN A 265 17.92 -15.69 -14.25
CA GLN A 265 16.60 -15.81 -14.87
C GLN A 265 15.53 -15.07 -14.04
N PRO A 266 14.81 -14.08 -14.63
CA PRO A 266 15.14 -13.43 -15.90
C PRO A 266 16.50 -12.70 -15.80
N PRO A 267 17.22 -12.50 -16.92
CA PRO A 267 18.57 -11.94 -16.91
C PRO A 267 18.53 -10.45 -16.54
N ALA A 268 18.70 -10.17 -15.23
CA ALA A 268 18.62 -8.83 -14.67
C ALA A 268 19.69 -7.87 -15.25
N ASN A 269 20.83 -8.43 -15.65
CA ASN A 269 21.92 -7.76 -16.36
C ASN A 269 21.47 -7.22 -17.73
N GLU A 270 20.72 -7.99 -18.50
CA GLU A 270 20.19 -7.53 -19.79
C GLU A 270 19.15 -6.42 -19.61
N ILE A 271 18.28 -6.56 -18.59
CA ILE A 271 17.31 -5.52 -18.24
C ILE A 271 18.05 -4.22 -17.88
N LEU A 272 19.07 -4.30 -17.01
CA LEU A 272 19.89 -3.14 -16.64
C LEU A 272 20.52 -2.48 -17.87
N PHE A 273 21.04 -3.25 -18.83
CA PHE A 273 21.59 -2.72 -20.08
C PHE A 273 20.54 -2.02 -20.94
N ARG A 274 19.34 -2.59 -21.07
CA ARG A 274 18.23 -1.97 -21.84
C ARG A 274 17.75 -0.67 -21.19
N VAL A 275 17.54 -0.68 -19.88
CA VAL A 275 17.16 0.51 -19.09
C VAL A 275 18.24 1.59 -19.21
N ALA A 276 19.51 1.20 -19.06
CA ALA A 276 20.61 2.12 -19.22
C ALA A 276 20.72 2.65 -20.66
N ALA A 277 20.34 1.86 -21.67
CA ALA A 277 20.39 2.28 -23.06
C ALA A 277 19.32 3.33 -23.42
N SER A 278 18.12 3.22 -22.85
CA SER A 278 16.99 4.12 -23.13
C SER A 278 16.95 5.40 -22.28
N ALA A 279 17.61 5.42 -21.13
CA ALA A 279 17.55 6.56 -20.21
C ALA A 279 18.04 7.89 -20.82
N GLY A 280 17.15 8.88 -20.89
CA GLY A 280 17.44 10.23 -21.41
C GLY A 280 17.90 11.23 -20.33
N GLY A 281 18.30 12.42 -20.77
CA GLY A 281 18.50 13.59 -19.90
C GLY A 281 19.34 13.35 -18.64
N GLN A 282 18.81 13.78 -17.48
CA GLN A 282 19.46 13.63 -16.17
C GLN A 282 19.59 12.16 -15.71
N MET A 283 18.82 11.24 -16.29
CA MET A 283 18.88 9.81 -15.94
C MET A 283 20.09 9.11 -16.56
N ALA A 284 20.60 9.64 -17.68
CA ALA A 284 21.73 9.05 -18.38
C ALA A 284 22.97 8.91 -17.48
N GLU A 285 23.23 9.91 -16.63
CA GLU A 285 24.33 9.88 -15.68
C GLU A 285 24.16 8.79 -14.62
N ARG A 286 22.96 8.71 -14.01
CA ARG A 286 22.63 7.70 -13.00
C ARG A 286 22.79 6.28 -13.55
N MET A 287 22.39 6.06 -14.80
CA MET A 287 22.57 4.76 -15.47
C MET A 287 24.03 4.45 -15.80
N GLY A 288 24.83 5.47 -16.15
CA GLY A 288 26.27 5.30 -16.32
C GLY A 288 26.94 4.79 -15.04
N ARG A 289 26.54 5.31 -13.89
CA ARG A 289 26.97 4.81 -12.58
C ARG A 289 26.50 3.37 -12.33
N ALA A 290 25.23 3.06 -12.58
CA ALA A 290 24.69 1.72 -12.35
C ALA A 290 25.43 0.64 -13.17
N ILE A 291 25.73 0.92 -14.45
CA ILE A 291 26.51 0.02 -15.30
C ILE A 291 27.95 -0.12 -14.79
N TYR A 292 28.58 0.97 -14.33
CA TYR A 292 29.89 0.92 -13.70
C TYR A 292 29.90 0.07 -12.43
N ASP A 293 28.92 0.24 -11.55
CA ASP A 293 28.82 -0.49 -10.28
C ASP A 293 28.58 -1.99 -10.55
N PHE A 294 27.75 -2.35 -11.54
CA PHE A 294 27.59 -3.73 -12.02
C PHE A 294 28.90 -4.32 -12.56
N ALA A 295 29.60 -3.57 -13.41
CA ALA A 295 30.89 -3.97 -13.97
C ALA A 295 31.96 -4.27 -12.91
N GLU A 296 32.01 -3.47 -11.85
CA GLU A 296 32.94 -3.66 -10.74
C GLU A 296 32.52 -4.78 -9.79
N ALA A 297 31.21 -5.00 -9.60
CA ALA A 297 30.68 -6.04 -8.73
C ALA A 297 30.79 -7.44 -9.36
N ALA A 298 30.50 -7.57 -10.66
CA ALA A 298 30.49 -8.85 -11.37
C ALA A 298 31.16 -8.77 -12.76
N PRO A 299 32.50 -8.59 -12.84
CA PRO A 299 33.21 -8.42 -14.10
C PRO A 299 32.98 -9.50 -15.16
N ALA A 300 32.86 -10.77 -14.72
CA ALA A 300 32.61 -11.89 -15.63
C ALA A 300 31.22 -11.82 -16.26
N ARG A 301 30.19 -11.55 -15.45
CA ARG A 301 28.81 -11.38 -15.93
C ARG A 301 28.69 -10.15 -16.81
N PHE A 302 29.37 -9.05 -16.46
CA PHE A 302 29.41 -7.87 -17.31
C PHE A 302 29.97 -8.19 -18.70
N ALA A 303 31.12 -8.87 -18.78
CA ALA A 303 31.71 -9.24 -20.06
C ALA A 303 30.77 -10.14 -20.89
N ALA A 304 30.15 -11.14 -20.28
CA ALA A 304 29.15 -11.99 -20.93
C ALA A 304 27.95 -11.15 -21.43
N THR A 305 27.40 -10.27 -20.60
CA THR A 305 26.28 -9.38 -20.98
C THR A 305 26.64 -8.50 -22.18
N VAL A 306 27.87 -7.98 -22.23
CA VAL A 306 28.30 -7.17 -23.37
C VAL A 306 28.36 -8.02 -24.63
N ASN A 307 28.88 -9.24 -24.55
CA ASN A 307 28.88 -10.17 -25.68
C ASN A 307 27.47 -10.50 -26.19
N ASP A 308 26.51 -10.65 -25.28
CA ASP A 308 25.17 -11.12 -25.61
C ASP A 308 24.24 -9.99 -26.09
N VAL A 309 24.38 -8.78 -25.53
CA VAL A 309 23.45 -7.66 -25.77
C VAL A 309 24.01 -6.64 -26.75
N VAL A 310 25.33 -6.47 -26.83
CA VAL A 310 25.93 -5.40 -27.64
C VAL A 310 26.27 -5.90 -29.04
N SER A 311 25.43 -5.54 -30.00
CA SER A 311 25.74 -5.72 -31.43
C SER A 311 26.54 -4.53 -31.97
N GLY A 312 27.68 -4.80 -32.62
CA GLY A 312 28.49 -3.78 -33.28
C GLY A 312 29.52 -3.08 -32.37
N PRO A 313 30.04 -1.90 -32.76
CA PRO A 313 31.10 -1.23 -32.01
C PRO A 313 30.66 -0.80 -30.61
N TYR A 314 31.44 -1.15 -29.59
CA TYR A 314 31.14 -0.86 -28.18
C TYR A 314 31.02 0.64 -27.88
N GLU A 315 31.68 1.50 -28.65
CA GLU A 315 31.61 2.97 -28.55
C GLU A 315 30.24 3.52 -28.91
N ARG A 316 29.44 2.77 -29.66
CA ARG A 316 28.11 3.18 -30.11
C ARG A 316 27.01 2.65 -29.22
N HIS A 317 27.29 1.70 -28.32
CA HIS A 317 26.27 1.15 -27.46
C HIS A 317 25.92 2.13 -26.32
N PRO A 318 24.67 2.62 -26.23
CA PRO A 318 24.34 3.73 -25.35
C PRO A 318 24.66 3.48 -23.87
N ALA A 319 24.43 2.26 -23.35
CA ALA A 319 24.76 1.92 -21.97
C ALA A 319 26.29 1.97 -21.68
N LEU A 320 27.10 1.54 -22.64
CA LEU A 320 28.56 1.55 -22.54
C LEU A 320 29.11 2.97 -22.65
N THR A 321 28.57 3.77 -23.57
CA THR A 321 28.89 5.19 -23.69
C THR A 321 28.61 5.96 -22.40
N ARG A 322 27.47 5.68 -21.73
CA ARG A 322 27.13 6.28 -20.44
C ARG A 322 28.10 5.87 -19.32
N MET A 323 28.49 4.59 -19.25
CA MET A 323 29.51 4.13 -18.29
C MET A 323 30.85 4.85 -18.49
N LYS A 324 31.30 5.00 -19.74
CA LYS A 324 32.52 5.75 -20.06
C LYS A 324 32.44 7.22 -19.66
N ALA A 325 31.31 7.87 -19.93
CA ALA A 325 31.07 9.25 -19.54
C ALA A 325 31.15 9.41 -18.01
N TYR A 326 30.53 8.50 -17.26
CA TYR A 326 30.61 8.47 -15.80
C TYR A 326 32.05 8.27 -15.30
N MET A 327 32.78 7.30 -15.84
CA MET A 327 34.19 7.05 -15.48
C MET A 327 35.07 8.27 -15.72
N LYS A 328 34.90 8.95 -16.87
CA LYS A 328 35.64 10.17 -17.20
C LYS A 328 35.30 11.31 -16.24
N LYS A 329 34.02 11.51 -15.95
CA LYS A 329 33.54 12.57 -15.04
C LYS A 329 34.09 12.40 -13.63
N GLU A 330 34.05 11.17 -13.11
CA GLU A 330 34.43 10.85 -11.72
C GLU A 330 35.91 10.44 -11.55
N GLY A 331 36.71 10.46 -12.62
CA GLY A 331 38.11 10.02 -12.57
C GLY A 331 38.29 8.53 -12.22
N LYS A 332 37.29 7.68 -12.51
CA LYS A 332 37.30 6.25 -12.18
C LYS A 332 37.88 5.40 -13.32
N ASN A 333 38.55 4.30 -12.98
CA ASN A 333 39.23 3.43 -13.97
C ASN A 333 38.77 1.96 -13.98
N ALA A 334 37.70 1.62 -13.26
CA ALA A 334 37.13 0.26 -13.16
C ALA A 334 38.19 -0.82 -12.86
N PRO A 335 38.87 -0.75 -11.69
CA PRO A 335 40.05 -1.58 -11.42
C PRO A 335 39.74 -3.07 -11.33
N LYS A 336 38.57 -3.47 -10.80
CA LYS A 336 38.19 -4.88 -10.70
C LYS A 336 37.88 -5.44 -12.09
N LEU A 337 37.15 -4.68 -12.91
CA LEU A 337 36.88 -5.06 -14.29
C LEU A 337 38.18 -5.20 -15.10
N ARG A 338 39.07 -4.20 -15.04
CA ARG A 338 40.36 -4.26 -15.74
C ARG A 338 41.21 -5.44 -15.30
N ARG A 339 41.27 -5.75 -13.99
CA ARG A 339 42.01 -6.90 -13.47
C ARG A 339 41.46 -8.21 -14.03
N PHE A 340 40.13 -8.38 -14.01
CA PHE A 340 39.46 -9.54 -14.56
C PHE A 340 39.77 -9.71 -16.06
N LEU A 341 39.58 -8.66 -16.86
CA LEU A 341 39.78 -8.74 -18.31
C LEU A 341 41.24 -9.03 -18.67
N LYS A 342 42.23 -8.48 -17.93
CA LYS A 342 43.65 -8.81 -18.12
C LYS A 342 43.95 -10.28 -17.80
N GLY A 343 43.34 -10.82 -16.75
CA GLY A 343 43.44 -12.24 -16.42
C GLY A 343 42.84 -13.13 -17.51
N CYS A 344 41.61 -12.80 -17.94
CA CYS A 344 40.89 -13.48 -19.02
C CYS A 344 41.66 -13.44 -20.36
N GLN A 345 42.26 -12.30 -20.72
CA GLN A 345 43.08 -12.16 -21.93
C GLN A 345 44.29 -13.11 -21.95
N ARG A 346 44.88 -13.39 -20.78
CA ARG A 346 46.06 -14.25 -20.64
C ARG A 346 45.70 -15.73 -20.54
N HIS A 347 44.64 -16.06 -19.80
CA HIS A 347 44.37 -17.43 -19.36
C HIS A 347 43.01 -17.99 -19.80
N GLY A 348 42.12 -17.16 -20.38
CA GLY A 348 40.79 -17.60 -20.81
C GLY A 348 40.80 -18.50 -22.04
N GLU A 349 39.64 -18.99 -22.44
CA GLU A 349 39.46 -19.71 -23.71
C GLU A 349 39.61 -18.77 -24.92
N PRO A 350 39.90 -19.28 -26.13
CA PRO A 350 40.18 -18.43 -27.30
C PRO A 350 39.13 -17.34 -27.56
N GLN A 351 37.84 -17.68 -27.49
CA GLN A 351 36.74 -16.72 -27.69
C GLN A 351 36.70 -15.67 -26.57
N ALA A 352 36.82 -16.09 -25.31
CA ALA A 352 36.87 -15.20 -24.16
C ALA A 352 38.09 -14.24 -24.22
N ARG A 353 39.26 -14.70 -24.70
CA ARG A 353 40.45 -13.85 -24.87
C ARG A 353 40.21 -12.73 -25.88
N VAL A 354 39.51 -13.02 -26.99
CA VAL A 354 39.18 -12.01 -28.01
C VAL A 354 38.26 -10.95 -27.41
N LEU A 355 37.16 -11.38 -26.78
CA LEU A 355 36.21 -10.49 -26.10
C LEU A 355 36.92 -9.61 -25.05
N CYS A 356 37.70 -10.24 -24.15
CA CYS A 356 38.40 -9.53 -23.09
C CYS A 356 39.45 -8.53 -23.64
N ARG A 357 40.10 -8.85 -24.77
CA ARG A 357 41.01 -7.90 -25.45
C ARG A 357 40.26 -6.72 -26.04
N GLN A 358 39.13 -6.94 -26.71
CA GLN A 358 38.30 -5.88 -27.27
C GLN A 358 37.76 -4.96 -26.17
N LEU A 359 37.26 -5.53 -25.07
CA LEU A 359 36.79 -4.75 -23.91
C LEU A 359 37.91 -3.96 -23.23
N LEU A 360 39.14 -4.49 -23.16
CA LEU A 360 40.30 -3.76 -22.65
C LEU A 360 40.73 -2.61 -23.55
N GLN A 361 40.63 -2.76 -24.87
CA GLN A 361 40.91 -1.68 -25.82
C GLN A 361 39.85 -0.58 -25.75
N TRP A 362 38.61 -0.98 -25.52
CA TRP A 362 37.51 -0.06 -25.29
C TRP A 362 37.70 0.71 -23.96
N LEU A 363 38.04 0.05 -22.85
CA LEU A 363 38.24 0.66 -21.51
C LEU A 363 39.48 1.55 -21.39
#